data_AF-N6U709-F1
#
_entry.id   AF-N6U709-F1
#
_cell.length_a   1.000
_cell.length_b   1.000
_cell.length_c   1.000
_cell.angle_alpha   90.00
_cell.angle_beta   90.00
_cell.angle_gamma   90.00
#
_symmetry.space_group_name_H-M   'P 1'
#
loop_
_entity.id
_entity.type
_entity.pdbx_description
1 polymer ?
#
loop_
_entity_poly.entity_id
_entity_poly.type
_entity_poly.pdbx_seq_one_letter_code
_entity_poly.pdbx_strand_id
1 'polypeptide(L)'
;FFWSAVCFTALALSIGLVAVSWIDFLANPVITYPYSPHFKNADFHFPAVTICSFNKISKRAAYDMAQKLNIYNSSTVEQIAQSLKLLALLTDSKEHILPKEQYDLLRKVLRLSRKNEHETGLEVVLDNDANDYFASNVPSIGFQVQLHNRLEFPHFEFTSTLHEMNTNSFISVDAELLGYSTVSFPSIAISKRKCLIEVEREMERFTIYTYQNCITECKVKIIKKLCGCVPFYFRKSAGTCWSLIYILYILRDICVSSLKAIYLRSLPSALHC
;
A
#
# COMPACT_ATOMS: atom_id res chain seq x y z
N PHE A 1 -14.29 68.52 -14.04
CA PHE A 1 -14.53 67.74 -12.81
C PHE A 1 -14.94 66.29 -13.10
N PHE A 2 -15.98 66.05 -13.90
CA PHE A 2 -16.44 64.68 -14.24
C PHE A 2 -15.33 63.74 -14.73
N TRP A 3 -14.58 64.12 -15.78
CA TRP A 3 -13.51 63.29 -16.33
C TRP A 3 -12.36 63.02 -15.37
N SER A 4 -12.03 63.98 -14.51
CA SER A 4 -11.00 63.81 -13.48
C SER A 4 -11.44 62.77 -12.45
N ALA A 5 -12.71 62.81 -11.99
CA ALA A 5 -13.26 61.83 -11.08
C ALA A 5 -13.26 60.41 -11.69
N VAL A 6 -13.64 60.28 -12.96
CA VAL A 6 -13.62 58.99 -13.69
C VAL A 6 -12.19 58.42 -13.80
N CYS A 7 -11.19 59.27 -14.07
CA CYS A 7 -9.79 58.81 -14.13
C CYS A 7 -9.28 58.36 -12.76
N PHE A 8 -9.62 59.07 -11.67
CA PHE A 8 -9.21 58.67 -10.32
C PHE A 8 -9.86 57.37 -9.87
N THR A 9 -11.16 57.17 -10.16
CA THR A 9 -11.84 55.91 -9.81
C THR A 9 -11.28 54.75 -10.62
N ALA A 10 -11.02 54.94 -11.93
CA ALA A 10 -10.38 53.91 -12.76
C ALA A 10 -8.98 53.55 -12.26
N LEU A 11 -8.17 54.53 -11.85
CA LEU A 11 -6.83 54.30 -11.32
C LEU A 11 -6.89 53.54 -9.98
N ALA A 12 -7.77 53.94 -9.06
CA ALA A 12 -7.96 53.24 -7.79
C ALA A 12 -8.40 51.78 -7.98
N LEU A 13 -9.32 51.53 -8.92
CA LEU A 13 -9.74 50.17 -9.27
C LEU A 13 -8.59 49.35 -9.87
N SER A 14 -7.80 49.94 -10.77
CA SER A 14 -6.66 49.25 -11.39
C SER A 14 -5.60 48.83 -10.36
N ILE A 15 -5.26 49.73 -9.42
CA ILE A 15 -4.33 49.43 -8.32
C ILE A 15 -4.91 48.34 -7.42
N GLY A 16 -6.21 48.40 -7.12
CA GLY A 16 -6.91 47.37 -6.35
C GLY A 16 -6.80 45.99 -7.02
N LEU A 17 -7.04 45.91 -8.33
CA LEU A 17 -6.94 44.65 -9.09
C LEU A 17 -5.51 44.11 -9.12
N VAL A 18 -4.51 44.96 -9.33
CA VAL A 18 -3.10 44.56 -9.32
C VAL A 18 -2.68 44.05 -7.93
N ALA A 19 -3.11 44.74 -6.87
CA ALA A 19 -2.82 44.31 -5.50
C ALA A 19 -3.46 42.95 -5.18
N VAL A 20 -4.72 42.73 -5.56
CA VAL A 20 -5.42 41.44 -5.38
C VAL A 20 -4.69 40.34 -6.17
N SER A 21 -4.39 40.58 -7.44
CA SER A 21 -3.67 39.61 -8.27
C SER A 21 -2.27 39.27 -7.72
N TRP A 22 -1.56 40.26 -7.17
CA TRP A 22 -0.26 40.04 -6.54
C TRP A 22 -0.36 39.20 -5.27
N ILE A 23 -1.38 39.44 -4.45
CA ILE A 23 -1.64 38.64 -3.23
C ILE A 23 -1.94 37.18 -3.63
N ASP A 24 -2.77 36.96 -4.64
CA ASP A 24 -3.12 35.62 -5.12
C ASP A 24 -1.90 34.88 -5.68
N PHE A 25 -1.03 35.58 -6.41
CA PHE A 25 0.23 35.02 -6.93
C PHE A 25 1.19 34.61 -5.81
N LEU A 26 1.33 35.44 -4.76
CA LEU A 26 2.16 35.11 -3.60
C LEU A 26 1.59 33.93 -2.79
N ALA A 27 0.26 33.78 -2.76
CA ALA A 27 -0.42 32.67 -2.12
C ALA A 27 -0.26 31.37 -2.91
N ASN A 28 -0.33 31.41 -4.24
CA ASN A 28 -0.32 30.23 -5.12
C ASN A 28 0.68 30.36 -6.29
N PRO A 29 2.00 30.22 -6.05
CA PRO A 29 3.02 30.46 -7.09
C PRO A 29 3.16 29.33 -8.13
N VAL A 30 2.36 28.26 -8.04
CA VAL A 30 2.55 27.02 -8.81
C VAL A 30 1.34 26.77 -9.68
N ILE A 31 1.56 26.71 -11.00
CA ILE A 31 0.55 26.25 -11.96
C ILE A 31 0.98 24.86 -12.44
N THR A 32 0.06 23.91 -12.39
CA THR A 32 0.24 22.56 -12.90
C THR A 32 -0.51 22.41 -14.21
N TYR A 33 0.14 21.80 -15.20
CA TYR A 33 -0.50 21.47 -16.47
C TYR A 33 -0.51 19.95 -16.63
N PRO A 34 -1.65 19.35 -17.03
CA PRO A 34 -1.63 17.97 -17.50
C PRO A 34 -0.80 17.96 -18.79
N TYR A 35 0.37 17.34 -18.74
CA TYR A 35 1.24 17.20 -19.89
C TYR A 35 1.40 15.71 -20.14
N SER A 36 0.76 15.23 -21.20
CA SER A 36 0.96 13.88 -21.73
C SER A 36 1.81 14.03 -22.97
N PRO A 37 3.15 14.02 -22.86
CA PRO A 37 3.96 13.91 -24.05
C PRO A 37 3.85 12.48 -24.55
N HIS A 38 4.07 12.31 -25.85
CA HIS A 38 4.30 11.00 -26.45
C HIS A 38 5.64 10.44 -25.93
N PHE A 39 5.70 10.08 -24.65
CA PHE A 39 6.83 9.38 -24.07
C PHE A 39 6.92 7.99 -24.70
N LYS A 40 8.15 7.51 -24.90
CA LYS A 40 8.37 6.11 -25.27
C LYS A 40 8.11 5.25 -24.04
N ASN A 41 7.49 4.09 -24.22
CA ASN A 41 7.15 3.14 -23.15
C ASN A 41 8.36 2.75 -22.27
N ALA A 42 9.59 2.92 -22.76
CA ALA A 42 10.83 2.58 -22.06
C ALA A 42 11.17 3.45 -20.83
N ASP A 43 10.58 4.64 -20.69
CA ASP A 43 10.85 5.55 -19.56
C ASP A 43 10.03 5.19 -18.30
N PHE A 44 8.99 4.37 -18.45
CA PHE A 44 8.14 3.96 -17.35
C PHE A 44 8.58 2.60 -16.78
N HIS A 45 8.76 2.56 -15.47
CA HIS A 45 8.97 1.30 -14.77
C HIS A 45 7.67 0.52 -14.65
N PHE A 46 7.72 -0.77 -14.99
CA PHE A 46 6.62 -1.69 -14.73
C PHE A 46 6.21 -1.63 -13.24
N PRO A 47 4.91 -1.53 -12.93
CA PRO A 47 4.42 -1.42 -11.55
C PRO A 47 4.72 -2.69 -10.76
N ALA A 48 4.65 -2.60 -9.43
CA ALA A 48 4.58 -3.80 -8.63
C ALA A 48 3.17 -4.40 -8.74
N VAL A 49 3.13 -5.74 -8.84
CA VAL A 49 1.91 -6.53 -8.92
C VAL A 49 1.88 -7.47 -7.72
N THR A 50 0.95 -7.22 -6.80
CA THR A 50 0.71 -8.10 -5.64
C THR A 50 -0.49 -8.98 -5.94
N ILE A 51 -0.30 -10.30 -5.84
CA ILE A 51 -1.32 -11.30 -6.13
C ILE A 51 -1.56 -12.12 -4.86
N CYS A 52 -2.81 -12.16 -4.41
CA CYS A 52 -3.22 -12.86 -3.19
C CYS A 52 -4.37 -13.81 -3.50
N SER A 53 -4.30 -15.07 -3.05
CA SER A 53 -5.47 -15.95 -3.07
C SER A 53 -6.56 -15.40 -2.14
N PHE A 54 -7.83 -15.61 -2.49
CA PHE A 54 -8.93 -15.37 -1.56
C PHE A 54 -8.82 -16.24 -0.31
N ASN A 55 -8.18 -17.41 -0.42
CA ASN A 55 -7.92 -18.28 0.71
C ASN A 55 -6.88 -17.65 1.65
N LYS A 56 -7.33 -17.19 2.83
CA LYS A 56 -6.47 -16.59 3.86
C LYS A 56 -5.74 -17.65 4.69
N ILE A 57 -6.34 -18.83 4.85
CA ILE A 57 -5.77 -19.95 5.61
C ILE A 57 -5.92 -21.24 4.81
N SER A 58 -4.80 -21.92 4.53
CA SER A 58 -4.80 -23.27 3.98
C SER A 58 -5.41 -24.27 4.97
N LYS A 59 -6.31 -25.12 4.48
CA LYS A 59 -6.93 -26.19 5.26
C LYS A 59 -5.88 -27.17 5.74
N ARG A 60 -5.03 -27.68 4.85
CA ARG A 60 -3.95 -28.62 5.19
C ARG A 60 -3.03 -28.04 6.27
N ALA A 61 -2.61 -26.78 6.12
CA ALA A 61 -1.75 -26.11 7.09
C ALA A 61 -2.44 -25.89 8.45
N ALA A 62 -3.73 -25.54 8.46
CA ALA A 62 -4.49 -25.37 9.69
C ALA A 62 -4.63 -26.69 10.47
N TYR A 63 -4.90 -27.80 9.77
CA TYR A 63 -5.00 -29.11 10.40
C TYR A 63 -3.64 -29.64 10.87
N ASP A 64 -2.56 -29.43 10.12
CA ASP A 64 -1.20 -29.75 10.57
C ASP A 64 -0.81 -28.96 11.84
N MET A 65 -1.14 -27.67 11.89
CA MET A 65 -0.95 -26.85 13.09
C MET A 65 -1.82 -27.33 14.25
N ALA A 66 -3.09 -27.67 14.00
CA ALA A 66 -4.00 -28.18 15.02
C ALA A 66 -3.52 -29.52 15.60
N GLN A 67 -2.97 -30.42 14.77
CA GLN A 67 -2.36 -31.67 15.23
C GLN A 67 -1.16 -31.41 16.16
N LYS A 68 -0.30 -30.46 15.81
CA LYS A 68 0.84 -30.05 16.66
C LYS A 68 0.39 -29.46 17.99
N LEU A 69 -0.72 -28.71 18.01
CA LEU A 69 -1.26 -28.08 19.21
C LEU A 69 -2.06 -29.05 20.10
N ASN A 70 -2.68 -30.08 19.51
CA ASN A 70 -3.38 -31.14 20.23
C ASN A 70 -2.46 -31.88 21.23
N ILE A 71 -1.15 -31.95 20.94
CA ILE A 71 -0.14 -32.54 21.84
C ILE A 71 -0.13 -31.84 23.21
N TYR A 72 -0.51 -30.57 23.26
CA TYR A 72 -0.48 -29.76 24.49
C TYR A 72 -1.86 -29.62 25.15
N ASN A 73 -2.94 -29.99 24.48
CA ASN A 73 -4.31 -29.70 24.93
C ASN A 73 -5.24 -30.84 24.53
N SER A 74 -5.94 -31.46 25.49
CA SER A 74 -6.82 -32.63 25.30
C SER A 74 -8.13 -32.33 24.53
N SER A 75 -8.11 -31.39 23.59
CA SER A 75 -9.23 -30.98 22.73
C SER A 75 -9.18 -31.71 21.39
N THR A 76 -10.30 -31.81 20.67
CA THR A 76 -10.26 -32.43 19.33
C THR A 76 -9.54 -31.54 18.31
N VAL A 77 -8.83 -32.17 17.35
CA VAL A 77 -8.09 -31.46 16.28
C VAL A 77 -9.03 -30.57 15.49
N GLU A 78 -10.27 -30.99 15.29
CA GLU A 78 -11.32 -30.27 14.60
C GLU A 78 -11.68 -28.96 15.32
N GLN A 79 -11.84 -29.00 16.64
CA GLN A 79 -12.15 -27.80 17.44
C GLN A 79 -10.99 -26.80 17.44
N ILE A 80 -9.74 -27.30 17.50
CA ILE A 80 -8.56 -26.45 17.40
C ILE A 80 -8.48 -25.83 16.00
N ALA A 81 -8.62 -26.64 14.94
CA ALA A 81 -8.62 -26.16 13.56
C ALA A 81 -9.73 -25.13 13.32
N GLN A 82 -10.95 -25.37 13.78
CA GLN A 82 -12.05 -24.40 13.66
C GLN A 82 -11.75 -23.10 14.39
N SER A 83 -11.10 -23.17 15.56
CA SER A 83 -10.68 -21.98 16.31
C SER A 83 -9.59 -21.19 15.57
N LEU A 84 -8.72 -21.85 14.79
CA LEU A 84 -7.74 -21.18 13.92
C LEU A 84 -8.40 -20.34 12.82
N LYS A 85 -9.68 -20.56 12.46
CA LYS A 85 -10.40 -19.65 11.55
C LYS A 85 -10.56 -18.25 12.12
N LEU A 86 -10.59 -18.10 13.44
CA LEU A 86 -10.61 -16.78 14.08
C LEU A 86 -9.34 -15.98 13.75
N LEU A 87 -8.21 -16.67 13.55
CA LEU A 87 -6.98 -16.01 13.10
C LEU A 87 -7.15 -15.36 11.74
N ALA A 88 -8.01 -15.89 10.85
CA ALA A 88 -8.26 -15.27 9.54
C ALA A 88 -8.86 -13.86 9.68
N LEU A 89 -9.69 -13.64 10.72
CA LEU A 89 -10.25 -12.31 11.04
C LEU A 89 -9.20 -11.34 11.58
N LEU A 90 -8.10 -11.86 12.15
CA LEU A 90 -7.00 -11.07 12.71
C LEU A 90 -5.85 -10.87 11.71
N THR A 91 -5.74 -11.77 10.73
CA THR A 91 -4.74 -11.73 9.66
C THR A 91 -5.35 -11.19 8.38
N ASP A 92 -5.97 -10.01 8.46
CA ASP A 92 -6.31 -9.25 7.25
C ASP A 92 -5.03 -8.62 6.68
N SER A 93 -4.19 -9.46 6.05
CA SER A 93 -3.00 -9.16 5.22
C SER A 93 -2.01 -10.33 5.27
N LYS A 94 -2.33 -11.44 4.59
CA LYS A 94 -1.30 -12.39 4.17
C LYS A 94 -1.03 -12.21 2.68
N GLU A 95 0.08 -11.53 2.41
CA GLU A 95 0.88 -11.78 1.22
C GLU A 95 1.77 -13.01 1.53
N HIS A 96 1.82 -13.95 0.59
CA HIS A 96 2.62 -15.17 0.74
C HIS A 96 4.08 -14.87 0.40
N ILE A 97 5.02 -15.22 1.27
CA ILE A 97 6.41 -15.42 0.85
C ILE A 97 6.41 -16.74 0.08
N LEU A 98 6.24 -16.74 -1.25
CA LEU A 98 6.57 -17.94 -2.03
C LEU A 98 8.07 -18.24 -1.87
N PRO A 99 8.48 -19.51 -1.92
CA PRO A 99 9.89 -19.91 -1.84
C PRO A 99 10.75 -19.07 -2.80
N LYS A 100 11.88 -18.55 -2.31
CA LYS A 100 12.80 -17.65 -3.05
C LYS A 100 13.12 -18.17 -4.46
N GLU A 101 13.27 -19.48 -4.60
CA GLU A 101 13.61 -20.21 -5.82
C GLU A 101 12.57 -20.02 -6.94
N GLN A 102 11.29 -19.97 -6.59
CA GLN A 102 10.17 -19.89 -7.53
C GLN A 102 9.97 -18.47 -8.08
N TYR A 103 10.39 -17.44 -7.33
CA TYR A 103 10.37 -16.04 -7.77
C TYR A 103 11.66 -15.57 -8.43
N ASP A 104 12.76 -16.33 -8.37
CA ASP A 104 14.00 -15.86 -9.01
C ASP A 104 13.88 -15.85 -10.53
N LEU A 105 13.13 -16.80 -11.11
CA LEU A 105 12.74 -16.76 -12.52
C LEU A 105 11.81 -15.58 -12.80
N LEU A 106 10.74 -15.40 -12.02
CA LEU A 106 9.80 -14.29 -12.21
C LEU A 106 10.48 -12.91 -12.07
N ARG A 107 11.32 -12.73 -11.05
CA ARG A 107 12.14 -11.52 -10.85
C ARG A 107 13.13 -11.32 -11.98
N LYS A 108 13.70 -12.39 -12.52
CA LYS A 108 14.62 -12.34 -13.65
C LYS A 108 13.88 -11.97 -14.94
N VAL A 109 12.70 -12.54 -15.19
CA VAL A 109 11.81 -12.18 -16.31
C VAL A 109 11.35 -10.74 -16.21
N LEU A 110 10.81 -10.30 -15.07
CA LEU A 110 10.43 -8.90 -14.82
C LEU A 110 11.59 -7.91 -15.00
N ARG A 111 12.84 -8.34 -14.71
CA ARG A 111 14.05 -7.55 -14.97
C ARG A 111 14.51 -7.60 -16.43
N LEU A 112 14.24 -8.70 -17.14
CA LEU A 112 14.59 -8.90 -18.55
C LEU A 112 13.57 -8.25 -19.50
N SER A 113 12.31 -8.08 -19.11
CA SER A 113 11.32 -7.25 -19.82
C SER A 113 11.76 -5.78 -19.94
N ARG A 114 12.80 -5.36 -19.20
CA ARG A 114 13.48 -4.07 -19.40
C ARG A 114 14.25 -3.98 -20.74
N LYS A 115 14.53 -5.09 -21.41
CA LYS A 115 15.46 -5.14 -22.56
C LYS A 115 14.84 -5.48 -23.92
N ASN A 116 13.65 -6.07 -23.98
CA ASN A 116 13.07 -6.51 -25.26
C ASN A 116 11.73 -5.82 -25.52
N GLU A 117 11.70 -5.06 -26.61
CA GLU A 117 10.69 -4.08 -26.99
C GLU A 117 9.42 -4.69 -27.62
N HIS A 118 9.10 -5.98 -27.39
CA HIS A 118 8.02 -6.65 -28.12
C HIS A 118 7.03 -7.51 -27.32
N GLU A 119 7.19 -7.67 -26.00
CA GLU A 119 6.13 -8.24 -25.13
C GLU A 119 6.14 -7.51 -23.78
N THR A 120 5.45 -6.36 -23.71
CA THR A 120 5.52 -5.41 -22.59
C THR A 120 4.50 -5.71 -21.48
N GLY A 121 4.35 -6.98 -21.10
CA GLY A 121 3.35 -7.42 -20.13
C GLY A 121 3.87 -8.41 -19.09
N LEU A 122 3.09 -8.60 -18.03
CA LEU A 122 3.28 -9.69 -17.07
C LEU A 122 2.21 -10.74 -17.33
N GLU A 123 2.61 -11.94 -17.71
CA GLU A 123 1.75 -13.11 -17.80
C GLU A 123 2.14 -14.09 -16.69
N VAL A 124 1.15 -14.52 -15.91
CA VAL A 124 1.34 -15.50 -14.83
C VAL A 124 0.20 -16.50 -14.86
N VAL A 125 0.54 -17.78 -14.73
CA VAL A 125 -0.43 -18.86 -14.51
C VAL A 125 -0.44 -19.17 -13.03
N LEU A 126 -1.61 -19.03 -12.41
CA LEU A 126 -1.77 -19.19 -10.97
C LEU A 126 -2.51 -20.50 -10.69
N ASP A 127 -1.91 -21.33 -9.85
CA ASP A 127 -2.56 -22.54 -9.33
C ASP A 127 -3.24 -22.24 -7.99
N ASN A 128 -4.51 -22.61 -7.86
CA ASN A 128 -5.31 -22.39 -6.66
C ASN A 128 -6.05 -23.66 -6.31
N ASP A 129 -5.73 -24.29 -5.19
CA ASP A 129 -6.42 -25.51 -4.76
C ASP A 129 -7.72 -25.15 -4.02
N ALA A 130 -8.84 -25.22 -4.73
CA ALA A 130 -10.19 -25.01 -4.16
C ALA A 130 -10.47 -25.92 -2.94
N ASN A 131 -9.88 -27.12 -2.88
CA ASN A 131 -10.09 -28.05 -1.76
C ASN A 131 -9.31 -27.65 -0.50
N ASP A 132 -8.31 -26.77 -0.64
CA ASP A 132 -7.48 -26.28 0.45
C ASP A 132 -8.04 -24.99 1.09
N TYR A 133 -9.22 -24.53 0.67
CA TYR A 133 -9.89 -23.37 1.26
C TYR A 133 -10.39 -23.66 2.67
N PHE A 134 -9.97 -22.84 3.64
CA PHE A 134 -10.39 -22.98 5.04
C PHE A 134 -11.05 -21.73 5.61
N ALA A 135 -10.51 -20.57 5.28
CA ALA A 135 -11.05 -19.27 5.66
C ALA A 135 -10.79 -18.25 4.54
N SER A 136 -11.84 -17.53 4.13
CA SER A 136 -11.81 -16.49 3.09
C SER A 136 -12.68 -15.31 3.50
N ASN A 137 -12.28 -14.10 3.10
CA ASN A 137 -13.09 -12.88 3.24
C ASN A 137 -13.98 -12.62 2.02
N VAL A 138 -13.70 -13.33 0.91
CA VAL A 138 -14.47 -13.24 -0.34
C VAL A 138 -15.24 -14.56 -0.49
N PRO A 139 -16.56 -14.53 -0.72
CA PRO A 139 -17.37 -15.74 -0.89
C PRO A 139 -17.22 -16.33 -2.31
N SER A 140 -15.98 -16.43 -2.80
CA SER A 140 -15.61 -16.97 -4.11
C SER A 140 -14.22 -17.61 -4.03
N ILE A 141 -13.81 -18.26 -5.12
CA ILE A 141 -12.52 -18.93 -5.28
C ILE A 141 -11.77 -18.25 -6.42
N GLY A 142 -10.57 -17.77 -6.13
CA GLY A 142 -9.83 -16.91 -7.05
C GLY A 142 -8.75 -16.09 -6.36
N PHE A 143 -8.39 -15.00 -7.02
CA PHE A 143 -7.26 -14.16 -6.67
C PHE A 143 -7.64 -12.68 -6.66
N GLN A 144 -7.05 -11.95 -5.72
CA GLN A 144 -7.06 -10.50 -5.66
C GLN A 144 -5.73 -10.00 -6.22
N VAL A 145 -5.80 -9.12 -7.23
CA VAL A 145 -4.64 -8.52 -7.88
C VAL A 145 -4.62 -7.02 -7.59
N GLN A 146 -3.49 -6.54 -7.06
CA GLN A 146 -3.23 -5.14 -6.76
C GLN A 146 -2.06 -4.63 -7.61
N LEU A 147 -2.26 -3.46 -8.21
CA LEU A 147 -1.23 -2.73 -8.94
C LEU A 147 -0.85 -1.51 -8.12
N HIS A 148 0.45 -1.35 -7.84
CA HIS A 148 0.94 -0.23 -7.07
C HIS A 148 2.36 0.17 -7.50
N ASN A 149 2.83 1.31 -7.00
CA ASN A 149 4.21 1.73 -7.22
C ASN A 149 5.16 0.71 -6.59
N ARG A 150 6.20 0.32 -7.32
CA ARG A 150 7.23 -0.63 -6.89
C ARG A 150 7.98 -0.27 -5.60
N LEU A 151 7.91 0.99 -5.18
CA LEU A 151 8.55 1.50 -3.97
C LEU A 151 7.60 1.55 -2.76
N GLU A 152 6.31 1.26 -2.97
CA GLU A 152 5.29 1.29 -1.93
C GLU A 152 5.01 -0.12 -1.40
N PHE A 153 4.80 -0.23 -0.10
CA PHE A 153 4.35 -1.47 0.51
C PHE A 153 2.89 -1.75 0.14
N PRO A 154 2.54 -2.97 -0.34
CA PRO A 154 1.17 -3.30 -0.70
C PRO A 154 0.26 -3.23 0.53
N HIS A 155 -0.79 -2.44 0.43
CA HIS A 155 -1.75 -2.22 1.49
C HIS A 155 -3.15 -2.58 1.02
N PHE A 156 -4.02 -3.03 1.94
CA PHE A 156 -5.37 -3.47 1.57
C PHE A 156 -6.27 -2.33 1.04
N GLU A 157 -5.91 -1.07 1.32
CA GLU A 157 -6.65 0.11 0.84
C GLU A 157 -6.34 0.42 -0.63
N PHE A 158 -5.36 -0.24 -1.24
CA PHE A 158 -5.11 -0.10 -2.67
C PHE A 158 -6.22 -0.71 -3.51
N THR A 159 -6.51 -0.06 -4.62
CA THR A 159 -7.45 -0.56 -5.62
C THR A 159 -7.03 -1.94 -6.07
N SER A 160 -7.97 -2.88 -6.00
CA SER A 160 -7.73 -4.27 -6.33
C SER A 160 -8.81 -4.79 -7.27
N THR A 161 -8.42 -5.73 -8.12
CA THR A 161 -9.31 -6.45 -9.01
C THR A 161 -9.42 -7.90 -8.56
N LEU A 162 -10.61 -8.47 -8.69
CA LEU A 162 -10.90 -9.85 -8.31
C LEU A 162 -10.97 -10.70 -9.58
N HIS A 163 -10.28 -11.83 -9.58
CA HIS A 163 -10.18 -12.73 -10.72
C HIS A 163 -10.54 -14.14 -10.29
N GLU A 164 -11.44 -14.78 -11.04
CA GLU A 164 -11.90 -16.14 -10.74
C GLU A 164 -10.95 -17.19 -11.29
N MET A 165 -10.99 -18.38 -10.70
CA MET A 165 -10.28 -19.54 -11.22
C MET A 165 -10.75 -19.95 -12.62
N ASN A 166 -9.87 -20.61 -13.38
CA ASN A 166 -10.16 -21.15 -14.72
C ASN A 166 -10.57 -20.09 -15.74
N THR A 167 -10.20 -18.83 -15.51
CA THR A 167 -10.41 -17.72 -16.44
C THR A 167 -9.09 -17.10 -16.84
N ASN A 168 -9.03 -16.58 -18.06
CA ASN A 168 -7.93 -15.74 -18.51
C ASN A 168 -8.37 -14.28 -18.38
N SER A 169 -7.65 -13.52 -17.57
CA SER A 169 -7.95 -12.11 -17.33
C SER A 169 -6.81 -11.20 -17.79
N PHE A 170 -7.18 -10.04 -18.33
CA PHE A 170 -6.25 -9.05 -18.84
C PHE A 170 -6.44 -7.74 -18.09
N ILE A 171 -5.35 -7.17 -17.58
CA ILE A 171 -5.35 -5.87 -16.91
C ILE A 171 -4.52 -4.92 -17.75
N SER A 172 -5.16 -3.91 -18.33
CA SER A 172 -4.47 -2.82 -19.04
C SER A 172 -4.06 -1.74 -18.04
N VAL A 173 -2.83 -1.23 -18.19
CA VAL A 173 -2.26 -0.22 -17.30
C VAL A 173 -1.83 0.98 -18.12
N ASP A 174 -2.47 2.11 -17.86
CA ASP A 174 -2.10 3.39 -18.45
C ASP A 174 -1.38 4.23 -17.40
N ALA A 175 -0.17 4.69 -17.73
CA ALA A 175 0.60 5.58 -16.86
C ALA A 175 0.36 7.03 -17.27
N GLU A 176 -0.12 7.85 -16.33
CA GLU A 176 -0.26 9.30 -16.51
C GLU A 176 0.82 10.02 -15.71
N LEU A 177 1.59 10.88 -16.37
CA LEU A 177 2.52 11.76 -15.68
C LEU A 177 1.83 13.08 -15.35
N LEU A 178 1.35 13.19 -14.12
CA LEU A 178 0.78 14.45 -13.63
C LEU A 178 1.90 15.41 -13.25
N GLY A 179 1.84 16.65 -13.75
CA GLY A 179 2.52 17.77 -13.09
C GLY A 179 3.85 18.21 -13.69
N TYR A 180 3.87 18.53 -14.98
CA TYR A 180 4.81 19.55 -15.42
C TYR A 180 4.41 20.87 -14.77
N SER A 181 5.31 21.44 -13.99
CA SER A 181 5.13 22.73 -13.35
C SER A 181 6.18 23.72 -13.86
N THR A 182 5.86 25.01 -13.83
CA THR A 182 6.76 26.09 -14.26
C THR A 182 8.02 26.18 -13.40
N VAL A 183 7.98 25.62 -12.19
CA VAL A 183 9.08 25.59 -11.23
C VAL A 183 9.29 24.18 -10.69
N SER A 184 10.52 23.84 -10.36
CA SER A 184 10.84 22.53 -9.78
C SER A 184 10.27 22.41 -8.35
N PHE A 185 9.56 21.32 -8.06
CA PHE A 185 8.94 21.07 -6.75
C PHE A 185 9.89 21.19 -5.54
N PRO A 186 11.16 20.73 -5.60
CA PRO A 186 12.12 20.88 -4.50
C PRO A 186 12.45 22.35 -4.16
N SER A 187 12.22 23.29 -5.08
CA SER A 187 12.52 24.72 -4.85
C SER A 187 11.45 25.42 -4.01
N ILE A 188 10.31 24.79 -3.74
CA ILE A 188 9.21 25.36 -2.96
C ILE A 188 9.29 24.84 -1.51
N ALA A 189 9.33 25.76 -0.55
CA ALA A 189 9.35 25.41 0.86
C ALA A 189 8.15 24.54 1.27
N ILE A 190 8.39 23.57 2.17
CA ILE A 190 7.40 22.62 2.69
C ILE A 190 6.12 23.31 3.17
N SER A 191 6.27 24.44 3.88
CA SER A 191 5.16 25.22 4.44
C SER A 191 4.21 25.78 3.38
N LYS A 192 4.69 26.06 2.16
CA LYS A 192 3.87 26.56 1.06
C LYS A 192 3.19 25.42 0.29
N ARG A 193 3.90 24.32 0.03
CA ARG A 193 3.36 23.19 -0.75
C ARG A 193 2.52 22.20 0.06
N LYS A 194 2.63 22.21 1.39
CA LYS A 194 1.83 21.38 2.32
C LYS A 194 1.92 19.85 2.08
N CYS A 195 2.90 19.40 1.31
CA CYS A 195 3.21 18.00 1.07
C CYS A 195 4.71 17.75 1.30
N LEU A 196 5.14 16.50 1.32
CA LEU A 196 6.54 16.09 1.46
C LEU A 196 6.98 15.34 0.19
N ILE A 197 8.23 15.51 -0.22
CA ILE A 197 8.87 14.73 -1.29
C ILE A 197 9.75 13.61 -0.69
N GLU A 198 10.12 12.66 -1.55
CA GLU A 198 10.83 11.43 -1.22
C GLU A 198 12.09 11.61 -0.35
N VAL A 199 12.82 12.72 -0.54
CA VAL A 199 14.12 12.98 0.10
C VAL A 199 14.04 13.84 1.36
N GLU A 200 12.89 14.42 1.67
CA GLU A 200 12.76 15.37 2.81
C GLU A 200 12.48 14.69 4.14
N ARG A 201 12.10 13.41 4.11
CA ARG A 201 11.80 12.64 5.31
C ARG A 201 12.52 11.31 5.24
N GLU A 202 13.40 11.11 6.20
CA GLU A 202 14.01 9.80 6.42
C GLU A 202 12.98 8.83 7.02
N MET A 203 13.09 7.57 6.61
CA MET A 203 12.22 6.48 7.02
C MET A 203 13.06 5.41 7.72
N GLU A 204 12.56 4.83 8.81
CA GLU A 204 13.31 3.82 9.58
C GLU A 204 13.26 2.44 8.90
N ARG A 205 12.13 2.12 8.27
CA ARG A 205 11.92 0.80 7.66
C ARG A 205 12.04 0.78 6.16
N PHE A 206 11.44 1.76 5.51
CA PHE A 206 11.45 1.89 4.06
C PHE A 206 12.66 2.72 3.61
N THR A 207 13.07 2.56 2.35
CA THR A 207 14.21 3.30 1.78
C THR A 207 13.84 4.70 1.29
N ILE A 208 12.56 4.89 0.93
CA ILE A 208 12.05 6.11 0.31
C ILE A 208 10.75 6.51 1.02
N TYR A 209 10.59 7.82 1.26
CA TYR A 209 9.34 8.37 1.76
C TYR A 209 8.27 8.34 0.66
N THR A 210 7.17 7.67 0.96
CA THR A 210 5.89 7.88 0.29
C THR A 210 4.82 8.04 1.36
N TYR A 211 3.68 8.62 1.00
CA TYR A 211 2.55 8.72 1.92
C TYR A 211 2.18 7.34 2.50
N GLN A 212 2.14 6.31 1.65
CA GLN A 212 1.77 4.95 2.03
C GLN A 212 2.79 4.28 2.93
N ASN A 213 4.09 4.42 2.63
CA ASN A 213 5.16 3.92 3.49
C ASN A 213 5.15 4.62 4.86
N CYS A 214 4.85 5.92 4.89
CA CYS A 214 4.74 6.71 6.12
C CYS A 214 3.61 6.23 7.03
N ILE A 215 2.40 6.08 6.48
CA ILE A 215 1.25 5.56 7.22
C ILE A 215 1.52 4.14 7.70
N THR A 216 2.13 3.30 6.87
CA THR A 216 2.52 1.94 7.23
C THR A 216 3.49 1.92 8.40
N GLU A 217 4.56 2.72 8.36
CA GLU A 217 5.51 2.79 9.48
C GLU A 217 4.85 3.31 10.77
N CYS A 218 3.99 4.32 10.67
CA CYS A 218 3.22 4.87 11.79
C CYS A 218 2.30 3.79 12.41
N LYS A 219 1.55 3.02 11.58
CA LYS A 219 0.71 1.89 12.02
C LYS A 219 1.54 0.86 12.79
N VAL A 220 2.70 0.47 12.28
CA VAL A 220 3.49 -0.56 12.97
C VAL A 220 4.22 -0.03 14.20
N LYS A 221 4.60 1.25 14.25
CA LYS A 221 5.11 1.88 15.47
C LYS A 221 4.06 1.84 16.58
N ILE A 222 2.80 2.13 16.26
CA ILE A 222 1.67 2.02 17.19
C ILE A 222 1.47 0.57 17.65
N ILE A 223 1.44 -0.40 16.72
CA ILE A 223 1.27 -1.83 17.07
C ILE A 223 2.38 -2.31 18.00
N LYS A 224 3.64 -1.94 17.72
CA LYS A 224 4.79 -2.29 18.57
C LYS A 224 4.67 -1.65 19.95
N LYS A 225 4.22 -0.39 20.05
CA LYS A 225 4.06 0.31 21.33
C LYS A 225 2.93 -0.27 22.18
N LEU A 226 1.82 -0.66 21.56
CA LEU A 226 0.63 -1.16 22.26
C LEU A 226 0.69 -2.66 22.56
N CYS A 227 1.06 -3.49 21.57
CA CYS A 227 1.02 -4.94 21.67
C CYS A 227 2.41 -5.59 21.86
N GLY A 228 3.51 -4.80 21.82
CA GLY A 228 4.87 -5.28 22.07
C GLY A 228 5.50 -6.14 20.96
N CYS A 229 4.74 -6.45 19.91
CA CYS A 229 5.17 -7.26 18.77
C CYS A 229 4.90 -6.54 17.45
N VAL A 230 5.49 -7.06 16.37
CA VAL A 230 5.27 -6.57 15.01
C VAL A 230 4.73 -7.75 14.18
N PRO A 231 3.70 -7.54 13.34
CA PRO A 231 3.21 -8.61 12.48
C PRO A 231 4.31 -9.20 11.58
N PHE A 232 4.25 -10.51 11.34
CA PHE A 232 5.31 -11.25 10.65
C PHE A 232 5.60 -10.72 9.22
N TYR A 233 4.60 -10.12 8.55
CA TYR A 233 4.73 -9.59 7.19
C TYR A 233 5.49 -8.25 7.13
N PHE A 234 5.70 -7.56 8.26
CA PHE A 234 6.49 -6.32 8.33
C PHE A 234 7.98 -6.56 8.67
N ARG A 235 8.47 -7.81 8.59
CA ARG A 235 9.82 -8.16 9.03
C ARG A 235 10.89 -7.67 8.05
N LYS A 236 11.70 -6.70 8.48
CA LYS A 236 12.93 -6.28 7.78
C LYS A 236 14.03 -7.36 7.93
N SER A 237 14.76 -7.67 6.86
CA SER A 237 15.93 -8.55 6.93
C SER A 237 17.12 -7.82 7.54
N ALA A 238 17.37 -8.01 8.83
CA ALA A 238 18.69 -7.95 9.45
C ALA A 238 18.59 -8.50 10.88
N GLY A 239 19.13 -9.70 11.11
CA GLY A 239 19.65 -10.16 12.39
C GLY A 239 18.72 -10.06 13.61
N THR A 240 17.75 -10.96 13.72
CA THR A 240 17.45 -11.67 14.99
C THR A 240 16.38 -12.72 14.70
N CYS A 241 16.83 -13.97 14.64
CA CYS A 241 15.97 -15.14 14.71
C CYS A 241 15.69 -15.41 16.19
N TRP A 242 14.46 -15.19 16.64
CA TRP A 242 13.93 -15.96 17.76
C TRP A 242 13.04 -17.04 17.16
N SER A 243 13.71 -18.12 16.75
CA SER A 243 13.11 -19.41 16.51
C SER A 243 12.36 -19.88 17.77
N LEU A 244 11.14 -20.38 17.58
CA LEU A 244 10.47 -21.38 18.42
C LEU A 244 9.79 -21.02 19.75
N ILE A 245 9.69 -19.75 20.19
CA ILE A 245 8.99 -19.43 21.47
C ILE A 245 7.70 -18.59 21.31
N TYR A 246 7.47 -17.93 20.18
CA TYR A 246 6.48 -16.83 20.15
C TYR A 246 5.04 -17.18 19.73
N ILE A 247 4.74 -18.41 19.30
CA ILE A 247 3.34 -18.78 19.03
C ILE A 247 2.53 -18.85 20.34
N LEU A 248 3.18 -19.17 21.47
CA LEU A 248 2.55 -19.22 22.79
C LEU A 248 2.34 -17.85 23.45
N TYR A 249 2.98 -16.78 22.94
CA TYR A 249 2.80 -15.41 23.47
C TYR A 249 1.78 -14.56 22.67
N ILE A 250 1.19 -15.13 21.62
CA ILE A 250 0.32 -14.39 20.66
C ILE A 250 -1.14 -14.25 21.13
N LEU A 251 -1.52 -14.81 22.27
CA LEU A 251 -2.84 -14.59 22.88
C LEU A 251 -2.72 -14.10 24.31
N ARG A 252 -2.20 -12.88 24.49
CA ARG A 252 -2.60 -12.08 25.66
C ARG A 252 -3.80 -11.24 25.22
N ASP A 253 -4.95 -11.51 25.80
CA ASP A 253 -6.34 -11.12 25.46
C ASP A 253 -6.65 -9.63 25.24
N ILE A 254 -5.63 -8.76 25.13
CA ILE A 254 -5.78 -7.30 25.12
C ILE A 254 -5.72 -6.70 23.70
N CYS A 255 -5.08 -7.38 22.74
CA CYS A 255 -4.86 -6.78 21.41
C CYS A 255 -6.13 -6.85 20.52
N VAL A 256 -6.99 -7.89 20.65
CA VAL A 256 -8.19 -8.08 19.80
C VAL A 256 -9.27 -7.02 20.02
N SER A 257 -9.52 -6.63 21.27
CA SER A 257 -10.49 -5.58 21.62
C SER A 257 -10.01 -4.18 21.22
N SER A 258 -8.70 -3.94 21.28
CA SER A 258 -8.09 -2.66 20.90
C SER A 258 -7.98 -2.47 19.37
N LEU A 259 -7.79 -3.55 18.60
CA LEU A 259 -7.67 -3.50 17.13
C LEU A 259 -8.97 -3.11 16.43
N LYS A 260 -10.13 -3.65 16.88
CA LYS A 260 -11.45 -3.25 16.37
C LYS A 260 -11.75 -1.77 16.59
N ALA A 261 -11.29 -1.22 17.72
CA ALA A 261 -11.46 0.21 18.04
C ALA A 261 -10.57 1.12 17.19
N ILE A 262 -9.41 0.64 16.71
CA ILE A 262 -8.49 1.42 15.86
C ILE A 262 -8.97 1.47 14.40
N TYR A 263 -9.46 0.35 13.86
CA TYR A 263 -9.97 0.29 12.48
C TYR A 263 -11.25 1.12 12.27
N LEU A 264 -12.08 1.24 13.31
CA LEU A 264 -13.31 2.06 13.27
C LEU A 264 -13.04 3.54 13.63
N ARG A 265 -11.87 3.89 14.18
CA ARG A 265 -11.48 5.26 14.52
C ARG A 265 -10.58 5.94 13.50
N SER A 266 -10.23 5.29 12.39
CA SER A 266 -9.47 5.89 11.29
C SER A 266 -10.29 6.80 10.35
N LEU A 267 -11.37 7.42 10.86
CA LEU A 267 -12.01 8.59 10.27
C LEU A 267 -11.46 9.86 10.97
N PRO A 268 -11.25 10.95 10.23
CA PRO A 268 -10.06 11.79 10.35
C PRO A 268 -10.13 12.72 11.56
N SER A 269 -9.16 12.63 12.47
CA SER A 269 -8.84 13.70 13.42
C SER A 269 -7.42 13.49 13.93
N ALA A 270 -6.47 14.24 13.34
CA ALA A 270 -5.16 14.58 13.89
C ALA A 270 -4.31 13.42 14.48
N LEU A 271 -3.49 12.78 13.66
CA LEU A 271 -2.26 12.15 14.14
C LEU A 271 -1.05 12.96 13.67
N HIS A 272 -0.44 13.70 14.60
CA HIS A 272 0.96 14.10 14.50
C HIS A 272 1.84 12.84 14.66
N CYS A 273 2.06 12.17 13.53
CA CYS A 273 3.32 11.52 13.15
C CYS A 273 4.10 12.56 12.29
#